data_AF-A0A1H1MUD7-F1
#
_entry.id   AF-A0A1H1MUD7-F1
#
_cell.length_a   1.000
_cell.length_b   1.000
_cell.length_c   1.000
_cell.angle_alpha   90.00
_cell.angle_beta   90.00
_cell.angle_gamma   90.00
#
_symmetry.space_group_name_H-M   'P 1'
#
loop_
_entity.id
_entity.type
_entity.pdbx_description
1 polymer ?
#
loop_
_entity_poly.entity_id
_entity_poly.type
_entity_poly.pdbx_seq_one_letter_code
_entity_poly.pdbx_strand_id
1 'polypeptide(L)' 'MASPQLAVFENEVYDMLAAKRLTMAAALADQHDYRAELRSMRREDDPKRYTHVGDMLVIQALARAANRNLDRVFALIME' A
#
# COMPACT_ATOMS: atom_id res chain seq x y z
N MET A 1 12.32 -6.98 -27.73
CA MET A 1 12.71 -6.01 -26.69
C MET A 1 11.58 -5.94 -25.67
N ALA A 2 11.87 -5.87 -24.37
CA ALA A 2 10.83 -5.70 -23.36
C ALA A 2 10.19 -4.31 -23.50
N SER A 3 8.85 -4.22 -23.51
CA SER A 3 8.13 -2.94 -23.55
C SER A 3 8.13 -2.32 -22.15
N PRO A 4 8.81 -1.18 -21.91
CA PRO A 4 8.89 -0.60 -20.56
C PRO A 4 7.51 -0.25 -19.97
N GLN A 5 6.51 -0.01 -20.82
CA GLN A 5 5.15 0.27 -20.37
C GLN A 5 4.40 -0.96 -19.83
N LEU A 6 4.89 -2.18 -20.12
CA LEU A 6 4.33 -3.46 -19.64
C LEU A 6 5.06 -3.99 -18.39
N ALA A 7 5.98 -3.20 -17.81
CA ALA A 7 6.70 -3.63 -16.62
C ALA A 7 5.77 -3.68 -15.41
N VAL A 8 5.68 -4.86 -14.79
CA VAL A 8 5.13 -5.04 -13.44
C VAL A 8 6.29 -4.96 -12.46
N PHE A 9 6.25 -3.97 -11.57
CA PHE A 9 7.31 -3.76 -10.60
C PHE A 9 7.10 -4.62 -9.36
N GLU A 10 8.21 -5.09 -8.79
CA GLU A 10 8.20 -5.68 -7.46
C GLU A 10 7.72 -4.65 -6.43
N ASN A 11 6.93 -5.11 -5.47
CA ASN A 11 6.34 -4.26 -4.44
C ASN A 11 6.21 -5.02 -3.13
N GLU A 12 6.84 -4.50 -2.08
CA GLU A 12 6.85 -5.08 -0.72
C GLU A 12 5.48 -5.07 -0.04
N VAL A 13 4.45 -4.46 -0.66
CA VAL A 13 3.09 -4.42 -0.10
C VAL A 13 2.56 -5.81 0.21
N TYR A 14 2.88 -6.84 -0.57
CA TYR A 14 2.37 -8.18 -0.35
C TYR A 14 2.91 -8.81 0.95
N ASP A 15 4.18 -8.56 1.29
CA ASP A 15 4.77 -9.02 2.55
C ASP A 15 4.15 -8.27 3.74
N MET A 16 3.96 -6.95 3.59
CA MET A 16 3.33 -6.14 4.63
C MET A 16 1.87 -6.54 4.87
N LEU A 17 1.11 -6.80 3.79
CA LEU A 17 -0.26 -7.30 3.85
C LEU A 17 -0.33 -8.64 4.56
N ALA A 18 0.58 -9.57 4.23
CA ALA A 18 0.66 -10.88 4.89
C ALA A 18 0.93 -10.74 6.40
N ALA A 19 1.89 -9.88 6.78
CA ALA A 19 2.21 -9.60 8.18
C ALA A 19 1.02 -9.01 8.96
N LYS A 20 0.18 -8.21 8.30
CA LYS A 20 -1.04 -7.61 8.91
C LYS A 20 -2.30 -8.45 8.72
N ARG A 21 -2.24 -9.59 8.03
CA ARG A 21 -3.41 -10.42 7.65
C ARG A 21 -4.47 -9.61 6.90
N LEU A 22 -4.04 -8.74 6.00
CA LEU A 22 -4.91 -7.90 5.17
C LEU A 22 -4.90 -8.38 3.73
N THR A 23 -6.01 -8.15 3.02
CA THR A 23 -6.08 -8.34 1.57
C THR A 23 -5.79 -7.03 0.84
N MET A 24 -5.34 -7.12 -0.42
CA MET A 24 -5.18 -5.94 -1.28
C MET A 24 -6.49 -5.15 -1.38
N ALA A 25 -7.63 -5.84 -1.56
CA ALA A 25 -8.93 -5.20 -1.63
C ALA A 25 -9.29 -4.42 -0.35
N ALA A 26 -9.00 -4.99 0.82
CA ALA A 26 -9.21 -4.30 2.09
C ALA A 26 -8.34 -3.06 2.23
N ALA A 27 -7.05 -3.15 1.86
CA ALA A 27 -6.13 -2.01 1.90
C ALA A 27 -6.50 -0.88 0.93
N LEU A 28 -7.06 -1.22 -0.24
CA LEU A 28 -7.54 -0.24 -1.23
C LEU A 28 -8.85 0.41 -0.81
N ALA A 29 -9.74 -0.34 -0.15
CA ALA A 29 -11.02 0.15 0.35
C ALA A 29 -10.91 0.99 1.64
N ASP A 30 -9.78 0.89 2.35
CA ASP A 30 -9.53 1.64 3.56
C ASP A 30 -9.39 3.16 3.28
N GLN A 31 -10.33 3.93 3.84
CA GLN A 31 -10.39 5.39 3.70
C GLN A 31 -9.81 6.13 4.91
N HIS A 32 -9.26 5.41 5.90
CA HIS A 32 -8.74 6.01 7.11
C HIS A 32 -7.52 6.89 6.81
N ASP A 33 -7.49 8.10 7.38
CA ASP A 33 -6.37 9.04 7.21
C ASP A 33 -5.28 8.79 8.26
N TYR A 34 -4.51 7.72 8.06
CA TYR A 34 -3.39 7.37 8.94
C TYR A 34 -2.31 8.46 8.99
N ARG A 35 -2.21 9.33 7.96
CA ARG A 35 -1.25 10.44 7.96
C ARG A 35 -1.66 11.50 8.97
N ALA A 36 -2.94 11.85 9.02
CA ALA A 36 -3.46 12.76 10.03
C ALA A 36 -3.36 12.14 11.44
N GLU A 37 -3.73 10.86 11.60
CA GLU A 37 -3.60 10.17 12.88
C GLU A 37 -2.14 10.17 13.37
N LEU A 38 -1.20 9.75 12.53
CA LEU A 38 0.22 9.67 12.92
C LEU A 38 0.78 11.03 13.35
N ARG A 39 0.33 12.13 12.74
CA ARG A 39 0.73 13.51 13.12
C ARG A 39 0.19 13.93 14.48
N SER A 40 -0.95 13.40 14.89
CA SER A 40 -1.59 13.68 16.18
C SER A 40 -1.02 12.84 17.32
N MET A 41 -0.21 11.82 17.00
CA MET A 41 0.35 10.87 17.96
C MET A 41 1.80 11.21 18.29
N ARG A 42 2.24 10.82 19.49
CA ARG A 42 3.65 10.74 19.84
C ARG A 42 4.03 9.27 20.03
N ARG A 43 5.24 8.92 19.64
CA ARG A 43 5.71 7.53 19.68
C ARG A 43 5.86 7.03 21.12
N GLU A 44 6.20 7.93 22.04
CA GLU A 44 6.46 7.61 23.44
C GLU A 44 5.18 7.21 24.19
N ASP A 45 4.03 7.76 23.78
CA ASP A 45 2.74 7.55 24.45
C ASP A 45 2.18 6.15 24.17
N ASP A 46 2.26 5.70 22.92
CA ASP A 46 1.88 4.34 22.50
C ASP A 46 2.74 3.86 21.33
N PRO A 47 3.93 3.27 21.60
CA PRO A 47 4.84 2.84 20.55
C PRO A 47 4.24 1.80 19.61
N LYS A 48 3.39 0.90 20.13
CA LYS A 48 2.79 -0.19 19.34
C LYS A 48 1.79 0.37 18.35
N ARG A 49 0.90 1.25 18.81
CA ARG A 49 -0.08 1.90 17.94
C ARG A 49 0.60 2.85 16.95
N TYR A 50 1.61 3.60 17.38
CA TYR A 50 2.38 4.47 16.49
C TYR A 50 2.99 3.68 15.32
N THR A 51 3.64 2.53 15.62
CA THR A 51 4.16 1.63 14.58
C THR A 51 3.03 1.08 13.70
N HIS A 52 1.91 0.64 14.28
CA HIS A 52 0.79 0.13 13.50
C HIS A 52 0.22 1.16 12.52
N VAL A 53 -0.04 2.39 12.97
CA VAL A 53 -0.55 3.49 12.15
C VAL A 53 0.45 3.84 11.04
N GLY A 54 1.75 3.85 11.36
CA GLY A 54 2.81 4.01 10.37
C GLY A 54 2.80 2.91 9.30
N ASP A 55 2.72 1.65 9.71
CA ASP A 55 2.65 0.51 8.77
C ASP A 55 1.42 0.62 7.87
N MET A 56 0.25 0.97 8.43
CA MET A 56 -0.99 1.11 7.66
C MET A 56 -0.91 2.25 6.64
N LEU A 57 -0.28 3.38 7.00
CA LEU A 57 -0.01 4.47 6.06
C LEU A 57 0.85 4.00 4.88
N VAL A 58 1.91 3.22 5.15
CA VAL A 58 2.78 2.67 4.11
C VAL A 58 2.04 1.66 3.24
N ILE A 59 1.28 0.74 3.85
CA ILE A 59 0.46 -0.25 3.13
C ILE A 59 -0.52 0.44 2.18
N GLN A 60 -1.26 1.45 2.64
CA GLN A 60 -2.20 2.20 1.77
C GLN A 60 -1.48 2.82 0.56
N ALA A 61 -0.31 3.42 0.78
CA ALA A 61 0.46 4.07 -0.29
C ALA A 61 0.96 3.04 -1.32
N LEU A 62 1.56 1.95 -0.84
CA LEU A 62 2.10 0.91 -1.71
C LEU A 62 1.01 0.13 -2.44
N ALA A 63 -0.11 -0.19 -1.78
CA ALA A 63 -1.25 -0.86 -2.38
C ALA A 63 -1.80 -0.07 -3.58
N ARG A 64 -1.99 1.24 -3.40
CA ARG A 64 -2.44 2.13 -4.49
C ARG A 64 -1.44 2.19 -5.64
N ALA A 65 -0.13 2.20 -5.34
CA ALA A 65 0.91 2.20 -6.37
C ALA A 65 0.96 0.89 -7.16
N ALA A 66 0.93 -0.25 -6.47
CA ALA A 66 0.88 -1.58 -7.08
C ALA A 66 -0.36 -1.74 -7.96
N ASN A 67 -1.54 -1.36 -7.45
CA ASN A 67 -2.78 -1.47 -8.20
C ASN A 67 -2.74 -0.64 -9.49
N ARG A 68 -2.30 0.62 -9.42
CA ARG A 68 -2.17 1.47 -10.63
C ARG A 68 -1.18 0.90 -11.65
N ASN A 69 -0.10 0.27 -11.21
CA ASN A 69 0.84 -0.38 -12.13
C ASN A 69 0.19 -1.57 -12.82
N LEU A 70 -0.51 -2.43 -12.08
CA LEU A 70 -1.25 -3.57 -12.63
C LEU A 70 -2.36 -3.12 -13.59
N ASP A 71 -3.17 -2.14 -13.19
CA ASP A 71 -4.24 -1.57 -14.04
C ASP A 71 -3.68 -1.04 -15.36
N ARG A 72 -2.54 -0.33 -15.31
CA ARG A 72 -1.88 0.20 -16.50
C ARG A 72 -1.39 -0.91 -17.42
N VAL A 73 -0.73 -1.94 -16.87
CA VAL A 73 -0.22 -3.06 -17.67
C VAL A 73 -1.39 -3.83 -18.28
N PHE A 74 -2.45 -4.07 -17.52
CA PHE A 74 -3.66 -4.74 -18.00
C PHE A 74 -4.33 -3.98 -19.14
N ALA A 75 -4.51 -2.67 -19.00
CA ALA A 75 -5.09 -1.82 -20.05
C ALA A 75 -4.30 -1.91 -21.37
N LEU A 76 -2.96 -1.88 -21.29
CA LEU A 76 -2.08 -1.94 -22.46
C LEU A 76 -2.03 -3.30 -23.17
N ILE A 77 -2.39 -4.38 -22.47
CA ILE A 77 -2.43 -5.73 -23.06
C ILE A 77 -3.80 -6.05 -23.66
N MET A 78 -4.85 -5.35 -23.20
CA MET A 78 -6.23 -5.56 -23.62
C MET A 78 -6.70 -4.61 -24.74
N GLU A 79 -5.89 -3.60 -25.09
CA GLU A 79 -6.01 -2.77 -26.31
C GLU A 79 -5.37 -3.46 -27.53
#